data_AF-A0A510KNV2-F1
#
_entry.id   AF-A0A510KNV2-F1
#
_cell.length_a   1.000
_cell.length_b   1.000
_cell.length_c   1.000
_cell.angle_alpha   90.00
_cell.angle_beta   90.00
_cell.angle_gamma   90.00
#
_symmetry.space_group_name_H-M   'P 1'
#
loop_
_entity.id
_entity.type
_entity.pdbx_description
1 polymer ?
#
loop_
_entity_poly.entity_id
_entity_poly.type
_entity_poly.pdbx_seq_one_letter_code
_entity_poly.pdbx_strand_id
1 'polypeptide(L)' 'MEIIIRIINALITATATLMLVRYIYGLVVAFKNKIKTFKFNISNLIIFLIAMIVNLSVIYGLIWIIKFFAIRV' A
#
# COMPACT_ATOMS: atom_id res chain seq x y z
N MET A 1 -31.21 -9.58 -4.02
CA MET A 1 -29.96 -10.09 -3.42
C MET A 1 -28.72 -9.52 -4.11
N GLU A 2 -28.73 -9.34 -5.43
CA GLU A 2 -27.60 -8.79 -6.21
C GLU A 2 -27.19 -7.35 -5.83
N ILE A 3 -28.15 -6.45 -5.58
CA ILE A 3 -27.86 -5.05 -5.20
C ILE A 3 -27.07 -4.98 -3.88
N ILE A 4 -27.43 -5.83 -2.91
CA ILE A 4 -26.75 -5.88 -1.60
C ILE A 4 -25.30 -6.34 -1.78
N ILE A 5 -25.06 -7.36 -2.61
CA ILE A 5 -23.71 -7.89 -2.90
C ILE A 5 -22.85 -6.84 -3.62
N ARG A 6 -23.42 -6.09 -4.59
CA ARG A 6 -22.72 -4.99 -5.26
C ARG A 6 -22.33 -3.87 -4.29
N ILE A 7 -23.24 -3.47 -3.40
CA ILE A 7 -22.95 -2.45 -2.38
C ILE A 7 -21.84 -2.91 -1.43
N ILE A 8 -21.87 -4.18 -1.00
CA ILE A 8 -20.80 -4.75 -0.15
C ILE A 8 -19.46 -4.76 -0.89
N ASN A 9 -19.42 -5.22 -2.14
CA ASN A 9 -18.19 -5.22 -2.94
C ASN A 9 -17.65 -3.80 -3.18
N ALA A 10 -18.53 -2.83 -3.44
CA ALA A 10 -18.16 -1.43 -3.60
C ALA A 10 -17.57 -0.86 -2.30
N LEU A 11 -18.18 -1.16 -1.15
CA LEU A 11 -17.70 -0.72 0.16
C LEU A 11 -16.34 -1.33 0.52
N ILE A 12 -16.14 -2.63 0.25
CA ILE A 12 -14.85 -3.31 0.43
C ILE A 12 -13.79 -2.67 -0.46
N THR A 13 -14.09 -2.44 -1.74
CA THR A 13 -13.18 -1.82 -2.71
C THR A 13 -12.78 -0.41 -2.28
N ALA A 14 -13.74 0.42 -1.85
CA ALA A 14 -13.47 1.78 -1.36
C ALA A 14 -12.60 1.76 -0.09
N THR A 15 -12.89 0.86 0.86
CA THR A 15 -12.12 0.74 2.11
C THR A 15 -10.69 0.28 1.85
N ALA A 16 -10.49 -0.71 0.97
CA ALA A 16 -9.17 -1.19 0.58
C ALA A 16 -8.36 -0.09 -0.14
N THR A 17 -9.03 0.70 -0.99
CA THR A 17 -8.41 1.86 -1.65
C THR A 17 -7.98 2.92 -0.64
N LEU A 18 -8.82 3.24 0.35
CA LEU A 18 -8.46 4.17 1.43
C LEU A 18 -7.28 3.67 2.27
N MET A 19 -7.23 2.37 2.57
CA MET A 19 -6.07 1.76 3.24
C MET A 19 -4.79 1.92 2.42
N LEU A 20 -4.85 1.70 1.10
CA LEU A 20 -3.71 1.89 0.22
C LEU A 20 -3.23 3.34 0.21
N VAL A 21 -4.13 4.31 0.09
CA VAL A 21 -3.80 5.74 0.12
C VAL A 21 -3.14 6.10 1.45
N ARG A 22 -3.71 5.66 2.57
CA ARG A 22 -3.16 5.92 3.91
C ARG A 22 -1.78 5.29 4.08
N TYR A 23 -1.59 4.07 3.58
CA TYR A 23 -0.30 3.39 3.62
C TYR A 23 0.77 4.15 2.83
N ILE A 24 0.48 4.55 1.59
CA ILE A 24 1.40 5.35 0.77
C ILE A 24 1.73 6.68 1.46
N TYR A 25 0.74 7.37 2.03
CA TYR A 25 0.99 8.62 2.73
C TYR A 25 1.94 8.43 3.94
N GLY A 26 1.68 7.42 4.78
CA GLY A 26 2.55 7.09 5.91
C GLY A 26 3.97 6.73 5.46
N LEU A 27 4.09 6.00 4.35
CA LEU A 27 5.37 5.65 3.74
C LEU A 27 6.12 6.91 3.29
N VAL A 28 5.48 7.82 2.55
CA VAL A 28 6.11 9.08 2.11
C VAL A 28 6.62 9.90 3.30
N VAL A 29 5.84 10.00 4.38
CA VAL A 29 6.27 10.71 5.60
C VAL A 29 7.47 10.01 6.25
N ALA A 30 7.43 8.68 6.36
CA ALA A 30 8.54 7.91 6.92
C ALA A 30 9.82 8.08 6.10
N PHE A 31 9.73 8.06 4.77
CA PHE A 31 10.87 8.31 3.87
C PHE A 31 11.41 9.73 4.03
N LYS A 32 10.54 10.74 4.07
CA LYS A 32 10.93 12.14 4.31
C LYS A 32 11.75 12.29 5.59
N ASN A 33 11.34 11.61 6.67
CA ASN A 33 12.07 11.65 7.94
C ASN A 33 13.38 10.83 7.87
N LYS A 34 13.36 9.65 7.25
CA LYS A 34 14.55 8.80 7.10
C LYS A 34 15.64 9.47 6.29
N ILE A 35 15.30 10.15 5.20
CA ILE A 35 16.26 10.85 4.31
C ILE A 35 17.03 11.92 5.09
N LYS A 36 16.38 12.66 5.99
CA LYS A 36 17.06 13.68 6.84
C LYS A 36 18.15 13.09 7.73
N THR A 37 18.00 11.83 8.14
CA THR A 37 18.95 11.13 9.02
C THR A 37 19.79 10.10 8.26
N PHE A 38 19.62 9.98 6.94
CA PHE A 38 20.21 8.89 6.17
C PHE A 38 21.70 9.15 5.95
N LYS A 39 22.55 8.34 6.59
CA LYS A 39 23.98 8.27 6.28
C LYS A 39 24.18 7.25 5.16
N PHE A 40 24.79 7.69 4.06
CA PHE A 40 25.17 6.84 2.94
C PHE A 40 26.29 5.87 3.34
N ASN A 41 25.88 4.67 3.73
CA ASN A 41 26.75 3.53 4.00
C ASN A 41 26.13 2.32 3.29
N ILE A 42 26.96 1.42 2.75
CA ILE A 42 26.56 0.17 2.08
C ILE A 42 25.56 -0.62 2.91
N SER A 43 25.77 -0.75 4.23
CA SER A 43 24.85 -1.48 5.11
C SER A 43 23.47 -0.80 5.20
N ASN A 44 23.44 0.52 5.38
CA ASN A 44 22.19 1.30 5.39
C ASN A 44 21.46 1.24 4.04
N LEU A 45 22.20 1.22 2.93
CA LEU A 45 21.66 1.10 1.59
C LEU A 45 20.97 -0.25 1.37
N ILE A 46 21.59 -1.35 1.81
CA ILE A 46 21.00 -2.70 1.72
C ILE A 46 19.71 -2.77 2.55
N ILE A 47 19.73 -2.29 3.80
CA ILE A 47 18.53 -2.27 4.66
C ILE A 47 17.41 -1.44 4.02
N PHE A 48 17.76 -0.30 3.42
CA PHE A 48 16.81 0.55 2.73
C PHE A 48 16.19 -0.14 1.51
N LEU A 49 17.00 -0.81 0.68
CA LEU A 49 16.54 -1.55 -0.50
C LEU A 49 15.60 -2.70 -0.11
N ILE A 50 15.94 -3.47 0.92
CA ILE A 50 15.08 -4.55 1.44
C ILE A 50 13.74 -3.98 1.90
N ALA A 51 13.75 -2.90 2.70
CA ALA A 51 12.53 -2.25 3.15
C ALA A 51 11.67 -1.74 1.97
N MET A 52 12.31 -1.26 0.91
CA MET A 52 11.63 -0.79 -0.30
C MET A 52 10.94 -1.93 -1.06
N ILE A 53 11.61 -3.08 -1.21
CA ILE A 53 11.03 -4.29 -1.82
C ILE A 53 9.81 -4.77 -1.03
N VAL A 54 9.91 -4.83 0.30
CA VAL A 54 8.79 -5.23 1.17
C VAL A 54 7.61 -4.29 0.99
N ASN A 55 7.84 -2.97 1.01
CA ASN A 55 6.77 -1.99 0.81
C ASN A 55 6.11 -2.10 -0.57
N LEU A 56 6.89 -2.33 -1.62
CA LEU A 56 6.38 -2.58 -2.98
C LEU A 56 5.49 -3.83 -3.02
N SER A 57 5.90 -4.90 -2.34
CA SER A 57 5.12 -6.13 -2.22
C SER A 57 3.76 -5.88 -1.53
N VAL A 58 3.76 -5.12 -0.45
CA VAL A 58 2.51 -4.74 0.27
C VAL A 58 1.58 -3.91 -0.63
N ILE A 59 2.10 -2.92 -1.34
CA ILE A 59 1.31 -2.10 -2.28
C ILE A 59 0.71 -2.99 -3.37
N TYR A 60 1.52 -3.87 -3.96
CA TYR A 60 1.06 -4.76 -5.02
C TYR A 60 -0.03 -5.72 -4.53
N GLY A 61 0.12 -6.27 -3.31
CA GLY A 61 -0.88 -7.11 -2.67
C GLY A 61 -2.20 -6.37 -2.43
N LEU A 62 -2.14 -5.13 -1.94
CA LEU A 62 -3.33 -4.30 -1.74
C LEU A 62 -4.03 -3.96 -3.07
N ILE A 63 -3.27 -3.62 -4.13
CA ILE A 63 -3.82 -3.39 -5.46
C ILE A 63 -4.52 -4.65 -5.99
N TRP A 64 -3.92 -5.83 -5.77
CA TRP A 64 -4.50 -7.09 -6.21
C TRP A 64 -5.85 -7.37 -5.54
N ILE A 65 -5.95 -7.12 -4.22
CA ILE A 65 -7.20 -7.21 -3.46
C ILE A 65 -8.25 -6.25 -4.04
N ILE A 66 -7.90 -4.98 -4.24
CA ILE A 66 -8.80 -3.97 -4.81
C ILE A 66 -9.31 -4.42 -6.18
N LYS A 67 -8.42 -4.91 -7.05
CA LYS A 67 -8.78 -5.39 -8.39
C LYS A 67 -9.74 -6.58 -8.33
N PHE A 68 -9.53 -7.51 -7.41
CA PHE A 68 -10.40 -8.67 -7.24
C PHE A 68 -11.84 -8.30 -6.85
N PHE A 69 -11.99 -7.36 -5.92
CA PHE A 69 -13.32 -6.90 -5.49
C PHE A 69 -13.97 -5.96 -6.51
N ALA A 70 -13.20 -5.08 -7.16
CA ALA A 70 -13.70 -4.15 -8.16
C ALA A 70 -14.30 -4.84 -9.39
N ILE A 71 -13.76 -5.98 -9.83
CA ILE A 71 -14.28 -6.76 -10.97
C ILE A 71 -15.65 -7.41 -10.63
N ARG A 72 -15.97 -7.57 -9.34
CA ARG A 72 -17.23 -8.17 -8.87
C ARG A 72 -18.30 -7.13 -8.49
N VAL A 73 -18.06 -5.83 -8.74
CA VAL A 73 -19.02 -4.72 -8.50
C VAL A 73 -19.89 -4.46 -9.73
#